data_AF-A0A2W5PZ29-F1
#
_entry.id   AF-A0A2W5PZ29-F1
#
_cell.length_a   1.000
_cell.length_b   1.000
_cell.length_c   1.000
_cell.angle_alpha   90.00
_cell.angle_beta   90.00
_cell.angle_gamma   90.00
#
_symmetry.space_group_name_H-M   'P 1'
#
loop_
_entity.id
_entity.type
_entity.pdbx_description
1 polymer ?
#
loop_
_entity_poly.entity_id
_entity_poly.type
_entity_poly.pdbx_seq_one_letter_code
_entity_poly.pdbx_strand_id
1 'polypeptide(L)'
;MKRTIQHEPAFVLHRYDWSESSLILETLTRHHGRIALVAKGAKRPSSNFRPILLPLQPLQVSYGGDAEIRTLKAAEWMGGHVMPTGEALLS
;
A
#
# COMPACT_ATOMS: atom_id res chain seq x y z
N MET A 1 11.51 19.12 -9.79
CA MET A 1 11.54 18.55 -8.42
C MET A 1 10.48 17.46 -8.37
N LYS A 2 10.83 16.18 -8.15
CA LYS A 2 9.84 15.07 -8.20
C LYS A 2 8.85 15.20 -7.05
N ARG A 3 7.54 15.15 -7.33
CA ARG A 3 6.49 15.32 -6.32
C ARG A 3 6.50 14.11 -5.39
N THR A 4 6.50 14.37 -4.09
CA THR A 4 6.41 13.35 -3.04
C THR A 4 5.19 13.64 -2.20
N ILE A 5 4.39 12.62 -1.95
CA ILE A 5 3.26 12.65 -1.02
C ILE A 5 3.71 11.93 0.25
N GLN A 6 3.45 12.53 1.41
CA GLN A 6 3.84 12.00 2.71
C GLN A 6 2.61 11.78 3.57
N HIS A 7 2.64 10.72 4.37
CA HIS A 7 1.62 10.43 5.38
C HIS A 7 0.18 10.41 4.84
N GLU A 8 -0.01 9.92 3.63
CA GLU A 8 -1.31 9.83 2.98
C GLU A 8 -2.10 8.64 3.54
N PRO A 9 -3.31 8.85 4.10
CA PRO A 9 -4.17 7.75 4.51
C PRO A 9 -4.58 6.91 3.30
N ALA A 10 -4.44 5.60 3.40
CA ALA A 10 -4.73 4.68 2.31
C ALA A 10 -5.15 3.28 2.77
N PHE A 11 -5.75 2.54 1.84
CA PHE A 11 -5.98 1.11 1.93
C PHE A 11 -5.34 0.41 0.73
N VAL A 12 -4.78 -0.78 0.95
CA VAL A 12 -4.45 -1.68 -0.15
C VAL A 12 -5.74 -2.34 -0.64
N LEU A 13 -6.00 -2.25 -1.95
CA LEU A 13 -7.11 -2.95 -2.61
C LEU A 13 -6.62 -4.30 -3.12
N HIS A 14 -5.55 -4.29 -3.92
CA HIS A 14 -4.98 -5.48 -4.56
C HIS A 14 -3.47 -5.49 -4.48
N ARG A 15 -2.91 -6.70 -4.55
CA ARG A 15 -1.47 -6.97 -4.52
C ARG A 15 -1.12 -7.88 -5.69
N TYR A 16 -0.09 -7.52 -6.43
CA TYR A 16 0.42 -8.31 -7.54
C TYR A 16 1.92 -8.55 -7.33
N ASP A 17 2.36 -9.78 -7.58
CA ASP A 17 3.79 -10.09 -7.64
C ASP A 17 4.41 -9.35 -8.84
N TRP A 18 5.46 -8.58 -8.57
CA TRP A 18 6.16 -7.80 -9.60
C TRP A 18 7.54 -8.36 -9.93
N SER A 19 8.27 -8.77 -8.90
CA SER A 19 9.55 -9.45 -9.03
C SER A 19 9.72 -10.45 -7.89
N GLU A 20 10.86 -11.13 -7.85
CA GLU A 20 11.18 -12.03 -6.73
C GLU A 20 11.04 -11.34 -5.37
N SER A 21 11.35 -10.05 -5.29
CA SER A 21 11.38 -9.30 -4.03
C SER A 21 10.33 -8.20 -3.91
N SER A 22 9.58 -7.85 -4.96
CA SER A 22 8.74 -6.65 -4.98
C SER A 22 7.29 -6.93 -5.34
N LEU A 23 6.41 -6.04 -4.88
CA LEU A 23 4.97 -6.07 -5.17
C LEU A 23 4.55 -4.80 -5.92
N ILE A 24 3.54 -4.92 -6.77
CA ILE A 24 2.67 -3.79 -7.14
C ILE A 24 1.44 -3.83 -6.23
N LEU A 25 1.05 -2.66 -5.75
CA LEU A 25 -0.13 -2.45 -4.92
C LEU A 25 -1.09 -1.54 -5.69
N GLU A 26 -2.35 -1.94 -5.82
CA GLU A 26 -3.41 -0.97 -6.02
C GLU A 26 -3.81 -0.41 -4.67
N THR A 27 -3.74 0.91 -4.52
CA THR A 27 -4.02 1.59 -3.27
C THR A 27 -5.10 2.64 -3.45
N LEU A 28 -6.09 2.63 -2.55
CA LEU A 28 -7.07 3.70 -2.45
C LEU A 28 -6.54 4.71 -1.44
N THR A 29 -6.16 5.88 -1.90
CA THR A 29 -5.72 7.00 -1.06
C THR A 29 -6.88 7.96 -0.81
N ARG A 30 -6.90 8.61 0.36
CA ARG A 30 -7.99 9.51 0.76
C ARG A 30 -8.09 10.74 -0.13
N HIS A 31 -6.96 11.36 -0.46
CA HIS A 31 -6.91 12.66 -1.15
C HIS A 31 -6.52 12.56 -2.62
N HIS A 32 -6.01 11.40 -3.07
CA HIS A 32 -5.46 11.23 -4.41
C HIS A 32 -6.11 10.08 -5.19
N GLY A 33 -7.18 9.49 -4.65
CA GLY A 33 -7.94 8.41 -5.29
C GLY A 33 -7.15 7.12 -5.42
N ARG A 34 -7.46 6.32 -6.44
CA ARG A 34 -6.79 5.04 -6.70
C ARG A 34 -5.43 5.27 -7.37
N ILE A 35 -4.36 4.75 -6.78
CA ILE A 35 -2.99 4.87 -7.28
C ILE A 35 -2.28 3.52 -7.22
N ALA A 36 -1.48 3.23 -8.26
CA ALA A 36 -0.59 2.08 -8.29
C ALA A 36 0.77 2.42 -7.65
N LEU A 37 1.21 1.60 -6.69
CA LEU A 37 2.47 1.75 -5.98
C LEU A 37 3.34 0.50 -6.14
N VAL A 38 4.61 0.66 -6.51
CA VAL A 38 5.61 -0.40 -6.39
C VAL A 38 6.25 -0.38 -4.99
N ALA A 39 6.10 -1.48 -4.27
CA ALA A 39 6.74 -1.73 -2.97
C ALA A 39 8.00 -2.58 -3.18
N LYS A 40 9.12 -1.90 -3.38
CA LYS A 40 10.41 -2.54 -3.65
C LYS A 40 10.91 -3.31 -2.44
N GLY A 41 11.31 -4.56 -2.64
CA GLY A 41 11.84 -5.41 -1.57
C GLY A 41 10.79 -5.89 -0.55
N ALA A 42 9.50 -5.60 -0.77
CA ALA A 42 8.41 -5.93 0.16
C ALA A 42 8.33 -7.42 0.53
N LYS A 43 8.77 -8.34 -0.34
CA LYS A 43 8.73 -9.78 -0.11
C LYS A 43 9.92 -10.30 0.72
N ARG A 44 10.98 -9.50 0.92
CA ARG A 44 12.17 -9.92 1.67
C ARG A 44 11.80 -10.24 3.13
N PRO A 45 12.37 -11.28 3.75
CA PRO A 45 12.10 -11.60 5.14
C PRO A 45 12.35 -10.45 6.12
N SER A 46 13.36 -9.62 5.85
CA SER A 46 13.73 -8.44 6.65
C SER A 46 12.92 -7.17 6.34
N SER A 47 11.96 -7.22 5.43
CA SER A 47 11.20 -6.04 5.01
C SER A 47 10.16 -5.66 6.04
N ASN A 48 10.22 -4.42 6.53
CA ASN A 48 9.18 -3.82 7.37
C ASN A 48 7.81 -3.72 6.68
N PHE A 49 7.77 -3.79 5.34
CA PHE A 49 6.52 -3.80 4.58
C PHE A 49 5.82 -5.17 4.57
N ARG A 50 6.58 -6.26 4.74
CA ARG A 50 6.07 -7.62 4.61
C ARG A 50 4.85 -7.92 5.49
N PRO A 51 4.78 -7.48 6.76
CA PRO A 51 3.63 -7.77 7.62
C PRO A 51 2.44 -6.82 7.45
N ILE A 52 2.61 -5.64 6.85
CA ILE A 52 1.60 -4.56 6.91
C ILE A 52 0.92 -4.24 5.57
N LEU A 53 1.48 -4.65 4.43
CA LEU A 53 0.86 -4.39 3.12
C LEU A 53 -0.26 -5.39 2.82
N LEU A 54 -1.21 -5.53 3.73
CA LEU A 54 -2.37 -6.41 3.60
C LEU A 54 -3.59 -5.62 3.08
N PRO A 55 -4.46 -6.24 2.26
CA PRO A 55 -5.68 -5.59 1.80
C PRO A 55 -6.56 -5.13 2.97
N LEU A 56 -7.30 -4.04 2.76
CA LEU A 56 -8.31 -3.51 3.68
C LEU A 56 -7.80 -3.13 5.08
N GLN A 57 -6.49 -3.02 5.28
CA GLN A 57 -5.91 -2.42 6.48
C GLN A 57 -5.70 -0.92 6.30
N PRO A 58 -6.02 -0.10 7.33
CA PRO A 58 -5.74 1.33 7.30
C PRO A 58 -4.23 1.55 7.40
N LEU A 59 -3.68 2.18 6.37
CA LEU A 59 -2.27 2.52 6.28
C LEU A 59 -2.11 4.03 6.17
N GLN A 60 -0.95 4.48 6.63
CA GLN A 60 -0.41 5.79 6.30
C GLN A 60 0.78 5.55 5.37
N VAL A 61 0.68 6.00 4.11
CA VAL A 61 1.69 5.74 3.08
C VAL A 61 2.38 7.02 2.63
N SER A 62 3.67 6.90 2.32
CA SER A 62 4.44 7.95 1.65
C SER A 62 4.94 7.38 0.33
N TYR A 63 4.75 8.11 -0.77
CA TYR A 63 5.15 7.67 -2.10
C TYR A 63 5.58 8.86 -2.96
N GLY A 64 6.36 8.58 -4.00
CA GLY A 64 6.86 9.63 -4.87
C GLY A 64 7.12 9.16 -6.29
N GLY A 65 7.37 10.15 -7.15
CA GLY A 65 7.51 9.97 -8.59
C GLY A 65 6.22 10.33 -9.33
N ASP A 66 6.38 10.60 -10.63
CA ASP A 66 5.32 11.13 -11.49
C ASP A 66 4.92 10.13 -12.61
N ALA A 67 5.37 8.88 -12.47
CA ALA A 67 4.98 7.79 -13.35
C ALA A 67 3.60 7.23 -12.98
N GLU A 68 3.04 6.42 -13.88
CA GLU A 68 1.77 5.70 -13.68
C GLU A 68 1.85 4.77 -12.45
N ILE A 69 2.98 4.08 -12.28
CA ILE A 69 3.31 3.32 -11.07
C ILE A 69 4.32 4.12 -10.26
N ARG A 70 3.91 4.60 -9.09
CA ARG A 70 4.78 5.39 -8.19
C ARG A 70 5.52 4.49 -7.22
N THR A 71 6.63 4.96 -6.65
CA THR A 71 7.40 4.15 -5.69
C THR A 71 6.90 4.40 -4.28
N LEU A 72 6.49 3.33 -3.58
CA LEU A 72 6.24 3.36 -2.14
C LEU A 72 7.56 3.64 -1.39
N LYS A 73 7.55 4.65 -0.53
CA LYS A 73 8.70 5.09 0.26
C LYS A 73 8.58 4.71 1.72
N ALA A 74 7.38 4.79 2.28
CA ALA A 74 7.06 4.36 3.64
C ALA A 74 5.62 3.89 3.72
N ALA A 75 5.34 3.01 4.67
CA ALA A 75 4.01 2.57 5.03
C ALA A 75 4.00 2.28 6.53
N GLU A 76 2.99 2.79 7.23
CA GLU A 76 2.75 2.55 8.64
C GLU A 76 1.34 2.00 8.80
N TRP A 77 1.19 0.95 9.61
CA TRP A 77 -0.12 0.46 9.99
C TRP A 77 -0.69 1.36 11.08
N MET A 78 -1.87 1.91 10.86
CA MET A 78 -2.49 2.86 11.78
C MET A 78 -3.26 2.18 12.93
N GLY A 79 -3.32 0.84 12.96
CA GLY A 79 -4.06 0.10 13.98
C GLY A 79 -5.58 0.24 13.84
N GLY A 80 -6.31 -0.23 14.86
CA GLY A 80 -7.61 0.33 15.20
C GLY A 80 -8.86 -0.18 14.48
N HIS A 81 -8.78 -1.15 13.56
CA HIS A 81 -9.96 -1.69 12.90
C HIS A 81 -10.02 -3.22 12.94
N VAL A 82 -11.14 -3.75 13.40
CA VAL A 82 -11.48 -5.18 13.23
C VAL A 82 -11.59 -5.41 11.73
N MET A 83 -10.81 -6.35 11.20
CA MET A 83 -10.92 -6.73 9.80
C MET A 83 -12.37 -7.19 9.54
N PRO A 84 -13.02 -6.75 8.46
CA PRO A 84 -14.32 -7.27 8.11
C PRO A 84 -14.23 -8.79 7.97
N THR A 85 -15.18 -9.50 8.57
CA THR A 85 -15.24 -10.97 8.54
C THR A 85 -16.60 -11.43 8.03
N GLY A 86 -16.64 -12.67 7.52
CA GLY A 86 -17.87 -13.32 7.07
C GLY A 86 -18.56 -12.57 5.93
N GLU A 87 -19.89 -12.45 6.02
CA GLU A 87 -20.74 -11.86 4.99
C GLU A 87 -20.41 -10.39 4.66
N ALA A 88 -19.74 -9.67 5.57
CA ALA A 88 -19.29 -8.29 5.34
C ALA A 88 -18.25 -8.16 4.21
N LEU A 89 -17.69 -9.28 3.71
CA LEU A 89 -16.78 -9.33 2.57
C LEU A 89 -17.44 -9.72 1.24
N LEU A 90 -18.73 -10.08 1.22
CA LEU A 90 -19.42 -10.67 0.07
C LEU A 90 -20.29 -9.69 -0.75
N SER A 91 -20.14 -8.37 -0.55
CA SER A 91 -20.91 -7.36 -1.29
C SER A 91 -20.45 -7.16 -2.73
#